data_AF-A0A431UEJ1-F1
#
_entry.id   AF-A0A431UEJ1-F1
#
_cell.length_a   1.000
_cell.length_b   1.000
_cell.length_c   1.000
_cell.angle_alpha   90.00
_cell.angle_beta   90.00
_cell.angle_gamma   90.00
#
_symmetry.space_group_name_H-M   'P 1'
#
loop_
_entity.id
_entity.type
_entity.pdbx_description
1 polymer ?
#
loop_
_entity_poly.entity_id
_entity_poly.type
_entity_poly.pdbx_seq_one_letter_code
_entity_poly.pdbx_strand_id
1 'polypeptide(L)'
;MKYILRKQFEEKHMIEAEKILNHLTLTSDNAEPHLLQLFQLLKDGKISLTNQIAEVMLRFPTEITPFLFDVFGNLEESVDLKAACLQLLVPNVPFFVKIALEDELQRIANNPTEEEKGINLDKKAHEVLNGFI
;
A
#
# COMPACT_ATOMS: atom_id res chain seq x y z
N MET A 1 -5.86 -14.92 -27.90
CA MET A 1 -5.48 -13.49 -28.04
C MET A 1 -5.57 -12.68 -26.74
N LYS A 2 -6.64 -12.78 -25.91
CA LYS A 2 -6.73 -12.03 -24.63
C LYS A 2 -5.56 -12.26 -23.65
N TYR A 3 -5.01 -13.48 -23.59
CA TYR A 3 -3.90 -13.82 -22.68
C TYR A 3 -2.57 -13.12 -23.01
N ILE A 4 -2.26 -12.93 -24.30
CA ILE A 4 -0.98 -12.33 -24.72
C ILE A 4 -1.00 -10.83 -24.42
N LEU A 5 -2.13 -10.17 -24.67
CA LEU A 5 -2.32 -8.75 -24.39
C LEU A 5 -2.27 -8.44 -22.89
N ARG A 6 -2.89 -9.29 -22.06
CA ARG A 6 -2.83 -9.14 -20.60
C ARG A 6 -1.41 -9.27 -20.07
N LYS A 7 -0.64 -10.25 -20.57
CA LYS A 7 0.74 -10.47 -20.15
C LYS A 7 1.67 -9.31 -20.56
N GLN A 8 1.52 -8.79 -21.78
CA GLN A 8 2.28 -7.62 -22.24
C GLN A 8 1.93 -6.33 -21.48
N PHE A 9 0.67 -6.21 -21.03
CA PHE A 9 0.20 -5.07 -20.25
C PHE A 9 0.77 -5.09 -18.82
N GLU A 10 0.73 -6.24 -18.14
CA GLU A 10 1.34 -6.44 -16.82
C GLU A 10 2.86 -6.22 -16.88
N GLU A 11 3.54 -6.73 -17.91
CA GLU A 11 4.98 -6.58 -18.11
C GLU A 11 5.40 -5.11 -18.31
N LYS A 12 4.61 -4.31 -19.04
CA LYS A 12 4.90 -2.88 -19.24
C LYS A 12 4.89 -2.10 -17.91
N HIS A 13 3.88 -2.32 -17.08
CA HIS A 13 3.75 -1.60 -15.81
C HIS A 13 4.76 -2.05 -14.76
N MET A 14 5.17 -3.32 -14.80
CA MET A 14 6.28 -3.81 -14.00
C MET A 14 7.60 -3.15 -14.38
N ILE A 15 7.91 -3.00 -15.67
CA ILE A 15 9.12 -2.28 -16.13
C ILE A 15 9.08 -0.80 -15.70
N GLU A 16 7.90 -0.17 -15.74
CA GLU A 16 7.70 1.19 -15.26
C GLU A 16 7.96 1.31 -13.75
N ALA A 17 7.41 0.39 -12.95
CA ALA A 17 7.66 0.33 -11.52
C ALA A 17 9.15 0.08 -11.21
N GLU A 18 9.82 -0.82 -11.91
CA GLU A 18 11.26 -1.07 -11.74
C GLU A 18 12.10 0.18 -12.00
N LYS A 19 11.77 0.97 -13.03
CA LYS A 19 12.46 2.24 -13.30
C LYS A 19 12.29 3.23 -12.15
N ILE A 20 11.06 3.36 -11.63
CA ILE A 20 10.75 4.21 -10.48
C ILE A 20 11.54 3.74 -9.24
N LEU A 21 11.50 2.44 -8.94
CA LEU A 21 12.22 1.86 -7.80
C LEU A 21 13.72 2.07 -7.90
N ASN A 22 14.31 1.86 -9.07
CA ASN A 22 15.73 2.12 -9.31
C ASN A 22 16.08 3.59 -9.07
N HIS A 23 15.24 4.52 -9.54
CA HIS A 23 15.46 5.95 -9.31
C HIS A 23 15.42 6.30 -7.81
N LEU A 24 14.35 5.89 -7.12
CA LEU A 24 14.16 6.13 -5.68
C LEU A 24 15.21 5.42 -4.81
N THR A 25 15.78 4.33 -5.32
CA THR A 25 16.87 3.62 -4.64
C THR A 25 18.17 4.43 -4.70
N LEU A 26 18.46 5.02 -5.87
CA LEU A 26 19.70 5.74 -6.14
C LEU A 26 19.71 7.18 -5.61
N THR A 27 18.56 7.86 -5.57
CA THR A 27 18.45 9.23 -5.06
C THR A 27 17.08 9.49 -4.40
N SER A 28 17.06 10.40 -3.44
CA SER A 28 15.83 10.96 -2.86
C SER A 28 15.39 12.28 -3.52
N ASP A 29 16.20 12.84 -4.42
CA ASP A 29 15.88 14.09 -5.10
C ASP A 29 14.66 13.89 -6.01
N ASN A 30 13.66 14.76 -5.90
CA ASN A 30 12.40 14.66 -6.64
C ASN A 30 11.69 13.31 -6.46
N ALA A 31 11.79 12.69 -5.28
CA ALA A 31 11.11 11.43 -4.98
C ALA A 31 9.58 11.52 -5.06
N GLU A 32 9.00 12.66 -4.68
CA GLU A 32 7.54 12.84 -4.58
C GLU A 32 6.78 12.53 -5.90
N PRO A 33 7.12 13.10 -7.07
CA PRO A 33 6.48 12.72 -8.34
C PRO A 33 6.54 11.23 -8.65
N HIS A 34 7.68 10.59 -8.34
CA HIS A 34 7.90 9.17 -8.59
C HIS A 34 7.10 8.29 -7.62
N LEU A 35 6.98 8.69 -6.35
CA LEU A 35 6.14 8.04 -5.37
C LEU A 35 4.65 8.16 -5.73
N LEU A 36 4.19 9.34 -6.16
CA LEU A 36 2.81 9.53 -6.61
C LEU A 36 2.47 8.63 -7.79
N GLN A 37 3.38 8.50 -8.77
CA GLN A 37 3.20 7.57 -9.89
C GLN A 37 3.13 6.11 -9.42
N LEU A 38 4.01 5.72 -8.48
CA LEU A 38 4.00 4.38 -7.90
C LEU A 38 2.69 4.08 -7.15
N PHE A 39 2.20 5.03 -6.36
CA PHE A 39 0.94 4.92 -5.63
C PHE A 39 -0.24 4.76 -6.58
N GLN A 40 -0.26 5.50 -7.69
CA GLN A 40 -1.32 5.35 -8.69
C GLN A 40 -1.27 3.98 -9.37
N LEU A 41 -0.09 3.45 -9.68
CA LEU A 41 0.03 2.10 -10.26
C LEU A 41 -0.50 1.02 -9.30
N LEU A 42 -0.28 1.19 -8.00
CA LEU A 42 -0.81 0.30 -6.96
C LEU A 42 -2.34 0.39 -6.85
N LYS A 43 -2.88 1.60 -6.76
CA LYS A 43 -4.34 1.83 -6.68
C LYS A 43 -5.08 1.36 -7.92
N ASP A 44 -4.49 1.55 -9.10
CA ASP A 44 -5.05 1.07 -10.36
C ASP A 44 -4.99 -0.46 -10.49
N GLY A 45 -4.37 -1.17 -9.53
CA GLY A 45 -4.15 -2.62 -9.60
C GLY A 45 -3.23 -3.04 -10.75
N LYS A 46 -2.44 -2.10 -11.31
CA LYS A 46 -1.50 -2.37 -12.41
C LYS A 46 -0.26 -3.11 -11.93
N ILE A 47 0.10 -2.92 -10.66
CA ILE A 47 1.17 -3.64 -9.97
C ILE A 47 0.67 -4.03 -8.57
N SER A 48 1.28 -5.06 -7.98
CA SER A 48 1.02 -5.46 -6.60
C SER A 48 2.08 -4.88 -5.66
N LEU A 49 1.69 -4.58 -4.42
CA LEU A 49 2.64 -4.16 -3.39
C LEU A 49 3.49 -5.36 -2.96
N THR A 50 4.77 -5.34 -3.33
CA THR A 50 5.77 -6.36 -2.96
C THR A 50 6.67 -5.86 -1.83
N ASN A 51 7.45 -6.76 -1.21
CA ASN A 51 8.44 -6.38 -0.20
C ASN A 51 9.43 -5.31 -0.71
N GLN A 52 9.90 -5.44 -1.95
CA GLN A 52 10.83 -4.48 -2.55
C GLN A 52 10.18 -3.09 -2.70
N ILE A 53 8.93 -3.03 -3.13
CA ILE A 53 8.18 -1.76 -3.24
C ILE A 53 7.98 -1.18 -1.83
N ALA A 54 7.59 -2.01 -0.87
CA ALA A 54 7.38 -1.58 0.51
C ALA A 54 8.66 -1.02 1.14
N GLU A 55 9.80 -1.69 0.98
CA GLU A 55 11.11 -1.23 1.45
C GLU A 55 11.47 0.17 0.93
N VAL A 56 11.22 0.43 -0.35
CA VAL A 56 11.44 1.77 -0.93
C VAL A 56 10.47 2.78 -0.36
N MET A 57 9.17 2.46 -0.30
CA MET A 57 8.13 3.36 0.23
C MET A 57 8.39 3.74 1.69
N LEU A 58 8.83 2.80 2.52
CA LEU A 58 9.10 3.03 3.95
C LEU A 58 10.23 4.04 4.22
N ARG A 59 11.05 4.37 3.22
CA ARG A 59 12.07 5.43 3.31
C ARG A 59 11.45 6.84 3.28
N PHE A 60 10.18 6.96 2.91
CA PHE A 60 9.46 8.23 2.69
C PHE A 60 8.19 8.29 3.55
N PRO A 61 8.30 8.25 4.89
CA PRO A 61 7.15 8.11 5.77
C PRO A 61 6.16 9.28 5.69
N THR A 62 6.64 10.48 5.36
CA THR A 62 5.78 11.67 5.19
C THR A 62 4.87 11.51 3.97
N GLU A 63 5.38 10.94 2.89
CA GLU A 63 4.71 10.76 1.62
C GLU A 63 3.79 9.55 1.62
N ILE A 64 4.16 8.45 2.30
CA ILE A 64 3.27 7.28 2.40
C ILE A 64 2.06 7.54 3.31
N THR A 65 2.16 8.48 4.26
CA THR A 65 1.07 8.75 5.22
C THR A 65 -0.24 9.13 4.52
N PRO A 66 -0.29 10.15 3.63
CA PRO A 66 -1.51 10.48 2.90
C PRO A 66 -1.98 9.34 1.99
N PHE A 67 -1.06 8.55 1.43
CA PHE A 67 -1.41 7.35 0.66
C PHE A 67 -2.13 6.29 1.52
N LEU A 68 -1.62 6.00 2.72
CA LEU A 68 -2.24 5.03 3.61
C LEU A 68 -3.62 5.50 4.12
N PHE A 69 -3.76 6.80 4.40
CA PHE A 69 -5.07 7.38 4.73
C PHE A 69 -6.08 7.19 3.62
N ASP A 70 -5.68 7.49 2.39
CA ASP A 70 -6.53 7.32 1.21
C ASP A 70 -6.90 5.84 1.00
N VAL A 71 -5.95 4.92 1.17
CA VAL A 71 -6.19 3.48 1.04
C VAL A 71 -7.16 2.94 2.08
N PHE A 72 -7.00 3.32 3.36
CA PHE A 72 -7.83 2.75 4.43
C PHE A 72 -9.17 3.48 4.61
N GLY A 73 -9.19 4.80 4.41
CA GLY A 73 -10.38 5.65 4.55
C GLY A 73 -11.35 5.56 3.38
N ASN A 74 -10.90 5.13 2.20
CA ASN A 74 -11.79 4.87 1.07
C ASN A 74 -12.42 3.47 1.19
N LEU A 75 -13.74 3.41 1.35
CA LEU A 75 -14.49 2.14 1.45
C LEU A 75 -14.54 1.35 0.15
N GLU A 76 -14.37 2.02 -1.00
CA GLU A 76 -14.36 1.38 -2.33
C GLU A 76 -12.94 0.96 -2.77
N GLU A 77 -11.91 1.26 -1.99
CA GLU A 77 -10.54 0.87 -2.31
C GLU A 77 -10.38 -0.66 -2.26
N SER A 78 -9.51 -1.17 -3.12
CA SER A 78 -9.23 -2.59 -3.25
C SER A 78 -8.85 -3.22 -1.91
N VAL A 79 -9.64 -4.21 -1.49
CA VAL A 79 -9.41 -4.99 -0.28
C VAL A 79 -8.06 -5.72 -0.32
N ASP A 80 -7.57 -6.10 -1.52
CA ASP A 80 -6.24 -6.69 -1.72
C ASP A 80 -5.13 -5.67 -1.41
N LEU A 81 -5.30 -4.42 -1.83
CA LEU A 81 -4.33 -3.35 -1.54
C LEU A 81 -4.32 -3.03 -0.04
N LYS A 82 -5.49 -2.91 0.60
CA LYS A 82 -5.59 -2.72 2.06
C LYS A 82 -4.87 -3.85 2.81
N ALA A 83 -5.08 -5.10 2.40
CA ALA A 83 -4.44 -6.26 3.00
C ALA A 83 -2.92 -6.23 2.84
N ALA A 84 -2.41 -5.86 1.66
CA ALA A 84 -0.99 -5.75 1.41
C ALA A 84 -0.36 -4.62 2.24
N CYS A 85 -1.02 -3.45 2.33
CA CYS A 85 -0.57 -2.34 3.16
C CYS A 85 -0.49 -2.73 4.64
N LEU A 86 -1.53 -3.39 5.17
CA LEU A 86 -1.57 -3.89 6.55
C LEU A 86 -0.45 -4.90 6.85
N GLN A 87 -0.07 -5.70 5.85
CA GLN A 87 0.95 -6.73 6.02
C GLN A 87 2.38 -6.18 5.88
N LEU A 88 2.61 -5.27 4.93
CA LEU A 88 3.97 -4.88 4.51
C LEU A 88 4.38 -3.48 4.97
N LEU A 89 3.44 -2.54 5.01
CA LEU A 89 3.75 -1.14 5.32
C LEU A 89 3.48 -0.83 6.79
N VAL A 90 2.24 -0.99 7.25
CA VAL A 90 1.79 -0.53 8.57
C VAL A 90 2.63 -1.07 9.74
N PRO A 91 3.12 -2.33 9.75
CA PRO A 91 3.97 -2.81 10.83
C PRO A 91 5.30 -2.05 10.95
N ASN A 92 5.80 -1.53 9.82
CA ASN A 92 7.14 -0.97 9.66
C ASN A 92 7.16 0.57 9.59
N VAL A 93 6.00 1.23 9.49
CA VAL A 93 5.95 2.70 9.51
C VAL A 93 6.34 3.25 10.89
N PRO A 94 6.89 4.47 10.96
CA PRO A 94 7.18 5.13 12.24
C PRO A 94 5.93 5.27 13.13
N PHE A 95 6.15 5.34 14.44
CA PHE A 95 5.08 5.41 15.43
C PHE A 95 4.08 6.56 15.18
N PHE A 96 4.54 7.74 14.74
CA PHE A 96 3.63 8.85 14.45
C PHE A 96 2.66 8.55 13.29
N VAL A 97 3.08 7.75 12.30
CA VAL A 97 2.20 7.30 11.21
C VAL A 97 1.22 6.25 11.72
N LYS A 98 1.66 5.35 12.62
CA LYS A 98 0.79 4.37 13.28
C LYS A 98 -0.36 5.05 14.03
N ILE A 99 -0.05 6.06 14.84
CA ILE A 99 -1.05 6.87 15.54
C ILE A 99 -1.99 7.57 14.57
N ALA A 100 -1.46 8.13 13.48
CA ALA A 100 -2.28 8.78 12.47
C ALA A 100 -3.32 7.82 11.85
N LEU A 101 -2.95 6.55 11.67
CA LEU A 101 -3.82 5.51 11.09
C LEU A 101 -4.73 4.81 12.10
N GLU A 102 -4.62 5.12 13.40
CA GLU A 102 -5.27 4.35 14.46
C GLU A 102 -6.78 4.28 14.28
N ASP A 103 -7.45 5.40 14.00
CA ASP A 103 -8.91 5.46 13.84
C ASP A 103 -9.39 4.56 12.68
N GLU A 104 -8.69 4.58 11.55
CA GLU A 104 -9.03 3.75 10.38
C GLU A 104 -8.78 2.27 10.65
N LEU A 105 -7.70 1.94 11.36
CA LEU A 105 -7.40 0.57 11.76
C LEU A 105 -8.43 0.06 12.78
N GLN A 106 -8.84 0.90 13.74
CA GLN A 106 -9.90 0.56 14.69
C GLN A 106 -11.24 0.36 13.99
N ARG A 107 -11.56 1.16 12.96
CA ARG A 107 -12.76 0.95 12.13
C ARG A 107 -12.69 -0.41 11.45
N ILE A 108 -11.60 -0.74 10.75
CA ILE A 108 -11.45 -2.03 10.07
C ILE A 108 -11.56 -3.19 11.06
N ALA A 109 -10.93 -3.07 12.23
CA ALA A 109 -10.91 -4.11 13.24
C ALA A 109 -12.30 -4.38 13.84
N ASN A 110 -13.04 -3.33 14.19
CA ASN A 110 -14.29 -3.45 14.94
C ASN A 110 -15.55 -3.43 14.07
N ASN A 111 -15.48 -2.80 12.90
CA ASN A 111 -16.59 -2.63 11.97
C ASN A 111 -16.12 -2.78 10.51
N PRO A 112 -15.60 -3.96 10.12
CA PRO A 112 -15.18 -4.23 8.74
C PRO A 112 -16.38 -4.23 7.80
N THR A 113 -16.15 -3.89 6.54
CA THR A 113 -17.12 -4.19 5.48
C THR A 113 -17.22 -5.71 5.25
N GLU A 114 -18.27 -6.17 4.57
CA GLU A 114 -18.41 -7.60 4.24
C GLU A 114 -17.24 -8.12 3.39
N GLU A 115 -16.69 -7.30 2.50
CA GLU A 115 -15.51 -7.66 1.69
C GLU A 115 -14.23 -7.74 2.54
N GLU A 116 -14.00 -6.75 3.41
CA GLU A 116 -12.88 -6.72 4.34
C GLU A 116 -12.92 -7.94 5.29
N LYS A 117 -14.10 -8.25 5.81
CA LYS A 117 -14.34 -9.44 6.65
C LYS A 117 -14.14 -10.74 5.88
N GLY A 118 -14.51 -10.78 4.60
CA GLY A 118 -14.34 -11.93 3.71
C GLY A 118 -12.91 -12.43 3.62
N ILE A 119 -11.92 -11.54 3.78
CA ILE A 119 -10.49 -11.88 3.78
C ILE A 119 -9.82 -11.81 5.16
N ASN A 120 -10.61 -11.69 6.24
CA ASN A 120 -10.14 -11.52 7.61
C ASN A 120 -9.27 -10.27 7.83
N LEU A 121 -9.60 -9.16 7.17
CA LEU A 121 -8.86 -7.91 7.33
C LEU A 121 -9.00 -7.33 8.75
N ASP A 122 -10.15 -7.54 9.38
CA ASP A 122 -10.45 -7.23 10.78
C ASP A 122 -9.44 -7.85 11.74
N LYS A 123 -9.13 -9.13 11.55
CA LYS A 123 -8.15 -9.86 12.38
C LYS A 123 -6.74 -9.30 12.20
N LYS A 124 -6.35 -9.01 10.95
CA LYS A 124 -5.06 -8.40 10.65
C LYS A 124 -4.94 -7.00 11.26
N ALA A 125 -6.01 -6.21 11.20
CA ALA A 125 -6.03 -4.88 11.83
C ALA A 125 -5.88 -4.98 13.35
N HIS A 126 -6.55 -5.94 14.00
CA HIS A 126 -6.35 -6.21 15.43
C HIS A 126 -4.91 -6.62 15.76
N GLU A 127 -4.29 -7.50 14.97
CA GLU A 127 -2.89 -7.91 15.16
C GLU A 127 -1.95 -6.70 15.10
N VAL A 128 -2.15 -5.83 14.12
CA VAL A 128 -1.35 -4.62 13.94
C VAL A 128 -1.55 -3.63 15.09
N LEU A 129 -2.81 -3.37 15.49
CA LEU A 129 -3.14 -2.48 16.61
C LEU A 129 -2.55 -2.99 17.94
N ASN A 130 -2.60 -4.30 18.19
CA ASN A 130 -2.00 -4.90 19.38
C ASN A 130 -0.46 -4.76 19.38
N GLY A 131 0.16 -4.68 18.21
CA GLY A 131 1.60 -4.44 18.05
C GLY A 131 2.02 -2.96 18.15
N PHE A 132 1.09 -2.03 18.42
CA PHE A 132 1.43 -0.62 18.67
C PHE A 132 1.93 -0.39 20.11
N ILE A 133 1.69 -1.35 21.01
CA ILE A 133 2.00 -1.31 22.46
C ILE A 133 3.41 -1.85 22.73
#